data_AF-E3EAW1-F1
#
_entry.id   AF-E3EAW1-F1
#
_cell.length_a   1.000
_cell.length_b   1.000
_cell.length_c   1.000
_cell.angle_alpha   90.00
_cell.angle_beta   90.00
_cell.angle_gamma   90.00
#
_symmetry.space_group_name_H-M   'P 1'
#
loop_
_entity.id
_entity.type
_entity.pdbx_description
1 polymer ?
#
loop_
_entity_poly.entity_id
_entity_poly.type
_entity_poly.pdbx_seq_one_letter_code
_entity_poly.pdbx_strand_id
1 'polypeptide(L)'
;MKNTGMTRPLDHLGRIVLPKELRTSMNINIGDALDFFITPEGLMIRKYTGVSCYFCGAVDHLSYFRDHLICKSCIENLKSDNPSSHLSEARPVQPKKRRSYRNQNELLNKLKQLMEEYPNVSQKELAEMLELSQGRVSQLKKLLL
;
A
#
# COMPACT_ATOMS: atom_id res chain seq x y z
N MET A 1 1.15 12.92 -27.80
CA MET A 1 0.05 12.12 -27.22
C MET A 1 -0.24 10.95 -28.16
N LYS A 2 -0.33 9.72 -27.66
CA LYS A 2 -0.76 8.58 -28.49
C LYS A 2 -2.30 8.56 -28.47
N ASN A 3 -2.94 8.97 -29.56
CA ASN A 3 -4.38 8.88 -29.68
C ASN A 3 -4.75 7.41 -29.96
N THR A 4 -5.33 6.73 -28.98
CA THR A 4 -5.73 5.33 -29.14
C THR A 4 -7.10 5.18 -29.79
N GLY A 5 -7.90 6.25 -29.91
CA GLY A 5 -9.23 6.22 -30.50
C GLY A 5 -10.23 5.29 -29.80
N MET A 6 -9.89 4.79 -28.60
CA MET A 6 -10.70 3.82 -27.86
C MET A 6 -11.71 4.53 -26.95
N THR A 7 -13.00 4.30 -27.17
CA THR A 7 -14.07 4.76 -26.28
C THR A 7 -14.62 3.60 -25.46
N ARG A 8 -14.94 3.86 -24.19
CA ARG A 8 -15.65 2.91 -23.32
C ARG A 8 -16.76 3.65 -22.58
N PRO A 9 -17.99 3.11 -22.56
CA PRO A 9 -19.04 3.71 -21.75
C PRO A 9 -18.68 3.58 -20.27
N LEU A 10 -19.22 4.50 -19.48
CA LEU A 10 -19.28 4.32 -18.04
C LEU A 10 -20.24 3.19 -17.73
N ASP A 11 -19.93 2.43 -16.69
CA ASP A 11 -20.91 1.49 -16.16
C ASP A 11 -21.98 2.20 -15.32
N HIS A 12 -22.93 1.44 -14.80
CA HIS A 12 -24.03 1.95 -14.00
C HIS A 12 -23.61 2.58 -12.66
N LEU A 13 -22.36 2.43 -12.23
CA LEU A 13 -21.80 3.05 -11.02
C LEU A 13 -20.85 4.20 -11.35
N GLY A 14 -20.65 4.54 -12.63
CA GLY A 14 -19.70 5.56 -13.05
C GLY A 14 -18.24 5.10 -13.04
N ARG A 15 -17.97 3.79 -13.05
CA ARG A 15 -16.60 3.26 -13.19
C ARG A 15 -16.19 3.26 -14.66
N ILE A 16 -14.92 3.57 -14.90
CA ILE A 16 -14.29 3.48 -16.23
C ILE A 16 -13.56 2.15 -16.34
N VAL A 17 -13.84 1.39 -17.41
CA VAL A 17 -13.12 0.15 -17.71
C VAL A 17 -11.84 0.47 -18.49
N LEU A 18 -10.68 0.08 -17.95
CA LEU A 18 -9.41 0.23 -18.65
C LEU A 18 -9.12 -1.00 -19.54
N PRO A 19 -9.03 -0.84 -20.87
CA PRO A 19 -8.71 -1.92 -21.81
C PRO A 19 -7.42 -2.68 -21.44
N LYS A 20 -7.36 -3.97 -21.82
CA LYS A 20 -6.22 -4.84 -21.49
C LYS A 20 -4.92 -4.32 -22.08
N GLU A 21 -4.96 -3.76 -23.28
CA GLU A 21 -3.81 -3.21 -23.99
C GLU A 21 -3.18 -2.05 -23.19
N LEU A 22 -4.01 -1.12 -22.70
CA LEU A 22 -3.54 -0.02 -21.87
C LEU A 22 -2.95 -0.52 -20.55
N ARG A 23 -3.62 -1.47 -19.89
CA ARG A 23 -3.11 -2.09 -18.65
C ARG A 23 -1.73 -2.71 -18.85
N THR A 24 -1.53 -3.48 -19.92
CA THR A 24 -0.23 -4.08 -20.23
C THR A 24 0.82 -3.00 -20.53
N SER A 25 0.50 -2.00 -21.35
CA SER A 25 1.44 -0.94 -21.71
C SER A 25 1.88 -0.06 -20.53
N MET A 26 0.99 0.14 -19.56
CA MET A 26 1.24 0.93 -18.34
C MET A 26 1.64 0.06 -17.14
N ASN A 27 1.78 -1.25 -17.33
CA ASN A 27 2.09 -2.23 -16.29
C ASN A 27 1.17 -2.12 -15.05
N ILE A 28 -0.14 -2.02 -15.30
CA ILE A 28 -1.21 -1.93 -14.29
C ILE A 28 -1.84 -3.32 -14.11
N ASN A 29 -1.70 -3.87 -12.91
CA ASN A 29 -2.26 -5.16 -12.52
C ASN A 29 -3.56 -5.00 -11.74
N ILE A 30 -4.30 -6.10 -11.60
CA ILE A 30 -5.51 -6.13 -10.78
C ILE A 30 -5.14 -5.83 -9.33
N GLY A 31 -5.80 -4.84 -8.73
CA GLY A 31 -5.54 -4.38 -7.36
C GLY A 31 -4.48 -3.27 -7.24
N ASP A 32 -3.83 -2.87 -8.34
CA ASP A 32 -2.93 -1.71 -8.31
C ASP A 32 -3.74 -0.43 -8.08
N ALA A 33 -3.23 0.42 -7.18
CA ALA A 33 -3.77 1.76 -6.97
C ALA A 33 -3.35 2.69 -8.11
N LEU A 34 -4.26 3.60 -8.50
CA LEU A 34 -4.05 4.59 -9.55
C LEU A 34 -4.33 5.99 -9.00
N ASP A 35 -3.51 6.96 -9.41
CA ASP A 35 -3.77 8.37 -9.17
C ASP A 35 -4.51 8.97 -10.37
N PHE A 36 -5.48 9.84 -10.07
CA PHE A 36 -6.22 10.63 -11.04
C PHE A 36 -5.85 12.11 -10.93
N PHE A 37 -5.53 12.74 -12.06
CA PHE A 37 -5.24 14.16 -12.16
C PHE A 37 -6.19 14.82 -13.14
N ILE A 38 -6.71 15.99 -12.76
CA ILE A 38 -7.47 16.85 -13.65
C ILE A 38 -6.50 17.92 -14.16
N THR A 39 -6.33 17.99 -15.47
CA THR A 39 -5.55 19.04 -16.15
C THR A 39 -6.47 19.83 -17.08
N PRO A 40 -6.05 21.02 -17.56
CA PRO A 40 -6.84 21.79 -18.53
C PRO A 40 -7.17 21.01 -19.82
N GLU A 41 -6.34 20.03 -20.17
CA GLU A 41 -6.47 19.19 -21.37
C GLU A 41 -7.30 17.93 -21.14
N GLY A 42 -7.63 17.59 -19.88
CA GLY A 42 -8.51 16.47 -19.54
C GLY A 42 -8.11 15.69 -18.29
N LEU A 43 -8.50 14.41 -18.26
CA LEU A 43 -8.20 13.49 -17.16
C LEU A 43 -6.93 12.68 -17.46
N MET A 44 -5.94 12.75 -16.56
CA MET A 44 -4.73 11.95 -16.62
C MET A 44 -4.73 10.89 -15.51
N ILE A 45 -4.30 9.67 -15.85
CA ILE A 45 -4.23 8.54 -14.93
C ILE A 45 -2.78 8.03 -14.89
N ARG A 46 -2.25 7.77 -13.69
CA ARG A 46 -0.94 7.12 -13.53
C ARG A 46 -1.00 6.03 -12.44
N LYS A 47 -0.03 5.13 -12.47
CA LYS A 47 0.15 4.15 -11.39
C LYS A 47 0.54 4.88 -10.10
N TYR A 48 -0.16 4.59 -9.01
CA TYR A 48 0.19 5.15 -7.71
C TYR A 48 1.53 4.56 -7.27
N THR A 49 2.56 5.41 -7.16
CA THR A 49 3.90 5.02 -6.71
C THR A 49 4.09 5.19 -5.21
N GLY A 50 3.06 5.63 -4.49
CA GLY A 50 3.13 5.87 -3.05
C GLY A 50 3.63 7.27 -2.69
N VAL A 51 3.60 7.57 -1.38
CA VAL A 51 4.31 8.69 -0.75
C VAL A 51 5.64 8.22 -0.15
N SER A 52 6.35 7.32 -0.83
CA SER A 52 7.57 6.73 -0.29
C SER A 52 8.71 6.70 -1.29
N CYS A 53 9.94 6.68 -0.75
CA CYS A 53 11.16 6.62 -1.52
C CYS A 53 11.20 5.35 -2.36
N TYR A 54 11.47 5.48 -3.66
CA TYR A 54 11.55 4.39 -4.61
C TYR A 54 12.60 3.33 -4.23
N PHE A 55 13.73 3.74 -3.63
CA PHE A 55 14.81 2.81 -3.26
C PHE A 55 14.57 2.14 -1.90
N CYS A 56 14.25 2.92 -0.86
CA CYS A 56 14.24 2.42 0.53
C CYS A 56 12.85 2.39 1.18
N GLY A 57 11.83 3.00 0.57
CA GLY A 57 10.47 3.07 1.10
C GLY A 57 10.27 4.03 2.28
N ALA A 58 11.24 4.89 2.59
CA ALA A 58 11.08 5.97 3.57
C ALA A 58 9.98 6.95 3.14
N VAL A 59 9.24 7.55 4.07
CA VAL A 59 8.19 8.53 3.76
C VAL A 59 8.62 9.97 4.04
N ASP A 60 9.77 10.14 4.68
CA ASP A 60 10.28 11.44 5.12
C ASP A 60 11.30 12.00 4.13
N HIS A 61 11.36 13.34 4.04
CA HIS A 61 12.35 14.08 3.24
C HIS A 61 12.42 13.63 1.78
N LEU A 62 11.25 13.45 1.15
CA LEU A 62 11.12 13.01 -0.23
C LEU A 62 11.29 14.15 -1.22
N SER A 63 12.00 13.87 -2.30
CA SER A 63 12.15 14.73 -3.47
C SER A 63 11.63 14.00 -4.70
N TYR A 64 10.85 14.68 -5.54
CA TYR A 64 10.33 14.11 -6.77
C TYR A 64 11.36 14.19 -7.91
N PHE A 65 11.63 13.06 -8.56
CA PHE A 65 12.55 12.96 -9.68
C PHE A 65 12.06 11.91 -10.67
N ARG A 66 11.79 12.32 -11.93
CA ARG A 66 11.38 11.44 -13.04
C ARG A 66 10.33 10.40 -12.64
N ASP A 67 9.23 10.86 -12.06
CA ASP A 67 8.08 10.04 -11.64
C ASP A 67 8.28 9.15 -10.40
N HIS A 68 9.40 9.35 -9.71
CA HIS A 68 9.72 8.67 -8.47
C HIS A 68 9.96 9.67 -7.34
N LEU A 69 9.47 9.34 -6.14
CA LEU A 69 9.89 10.02 -4.92
C LEU A 69 11.17 9.36 -4.43
N ILE A 70 12.17 10.15 -4.06
CA ILE A 70 13.46 9.68 -3.55
C ILE A 70 13.77 10.46 -2.28
N CYS A 71 14.06 9.78 -1.17
CA CYS A 71 14.44 10.46 0.07
C CYS A 71 15.86 11.04 -0.03
N LYS A 72 16.11 12.10 0.74
CA LYS A 72 17.42 12.76 0.83
C LYS A 72 18.58 11.77 1.06
N SER A 73 18.42 10.78 1.93
CA SER A 73 19.46 9.77 2.20
C SER A 73 19.80 8.92 0.98
N CYS A 74 18.82 8.53 0.18
CA CYS A 74 19.07 7.81 -1.07
C CYS A 74 19.73 8.70 -2.12
N ILE A 75 19.38 9.99 -2.18
CA ILE A 75 20.04 10.95 -3.07
C ILE A 75 21.52 11.12 -2.67
N GLU A 76 21.81 11.21 -1.38
CA GLU A 76 23.18 11.33 -0.87
C GLU A 76 24.01 10.08 -1.19
N ASN A 77 23.45 8.89 -0.94
CA ASN A 77 24.11 7.62 -1.28
C ASN A 77 24.39 7.47 -2.78
N LEU A 78 23.55 8.04 -3.64
CA LEU A 78 23.75 8.04 -5.10
C LEU A 78 24.80 9.05 -5.57
N LYS A 79 25.09 10.10 -4.78
CA LYS A 79 26.12 11.10 -5.12
C LYS A 79 27.52 10.62 -4.74
N SER A 80 27.63 9.81 -3.70
CA SER A 80 28.86 9.17 -3.30
C SER A 80 29.06 7.88 -4.10
N ASP A 81 29.56 7.99 -5.34
CA ASP A 81 30.09 6.84 -6.08
C ASP A 81 31.32 6.30 -5.34
N ASN A 82 31.10 5.39 -4.40
CA ASN A 82 32.12 4.49 -3.87
C ASN A 82 31.55 3.07 -3.86
N PRO A 83 31.87 2.24 -4.87
CA PRO A 83 31.48 0.83 -4.90
C PRO A 83 32.24 -0.07 -3.90
N SER A 84 32.97 0.47 -2.94
CA SER A 84 33.82 -0.33 -2.04
C SER A 84 33.65 0.02 -0.57
N SER A 85 33.44 -1.06 0.18
CA SER A 85 33.59 -1.22 1.62
C SER A 85 32.66 -0.36 2.49
N HIS A 86 31.47 -0.87 2.77
CA HIS A 86 31.35 -1.80 3.89
C HIS A 86 30.17 -2.76 3.62
N LEU A 87 30.49 -4.05 3.58
CA LEU A 87 29.62 -5.10 4.12
C LEU A 87 29.48 -4.83 5.64
N SER A 88 28.85 -3.71 6.02
CA SER A 88 28.52 -3.41 7.40
C SER A 88 27.21 -4.10 7.69
N GLU A 89 27.35 -5.42 7.86
CA GLU A 89 26.35 -6.38 8.26
C GLU A 89 25.11 -6.37 7.36
N ALA A 90 24.68 -7.57 6.97
CA ALA A 90 23.24 -7.75 6.89
C ALA A 90 22.71 -7.37 8.29
N ARG A 91 22.35 -6.10 8.52
CA ARG A 91 21.13 -5.82 9.28
C ARG A 91 20.18 -6.80 8.66
N PRO A 92 19.67 -7.80 9.39
CA PRO A 92 18.81 -8.78 8.80
C PRO A 92 17.82 -7.95 7.99
N VAL A 93 17.86 -8.10 6.66
CA VAL A 93 16.79 -7.58 5.82
C VAL A 93 15.66 -8.43 6.33
N GLN A 94 15.01 -7.94 7.40
CA GLN A 94 13.80 -8.51 7.89
C GLN A 94 12.98 -8.53 6.61
N PRO A 95 12.67 -9.72 6.06
CA PRO A 95 11.98 -9.81 4.79
C PRO A 95 10.84 -8.83 4.92
N LYS A 96 10.83 -7.78 4.06
CA LYS A 96 10.00 -6.56 4.22
C LYS A 96 8.76 -7.01 4.95
N LYS A 97 8.64 -6.71 6.26
CA LYS A 97 7.41 -7.08 6.96
C LYS A 97 6.35 -6.46 6.08
N ARG A 98 5.53 -7.30 5.44
CA ARG A 98 4.25 -6.90 4.89
C ARG A 98 3.64 -6.02 5.97
N ARG A 99 3.71 -4.68 5.84
CA ARG A 99 2.92 -3.78 6.68
C ARG A 99 1.51 -4.05 6.15
N SER A 100 0.69 -4.99 6.65
CA SER A 100 0.50 -5.56 7.99
C SER A 100 0.01 -7.03 7.92
N TYR A 101 0.90 -8.02 7.99
CA TYR A 101 0.53 -9.42 8.31
C TYR A 101 0.97 -9.81 9.74
N ARG A 102 2.08 -9.23 10.22
CA ARG A 102 2.59 -9.47 11.59
C ARG A 102 1.69 -8.87 12.69
N ASN A 103 1.05 -7.72 12.47
CA ASN A 103 0.08 -7.17 13.43
C ASN A 103 -1.25 -7.93 13.44
N GLN A 104 -1.65 -8.55 12.33
CA GLN A 104 -2.94 -9.23 12.25
C GLN A 104 -2.96 -10.52 13.07
N ASN A 105 -1.88 -11.32 13.00
CA ASN A 105 -1.79 -12.57 13.78
C ASN A 105 -1.70 -12.29 15.28
N GLU A 106 -0.99 -11.23 15.68
CA GLU A 106 -0.93 -10.81 17.08
C GLU A 106 -2.29 -10.33 17.59
N LEU A 107 -3.02 -9.54 16.78
CA LEU A 107 -4.39 -9.15 17.08
C LEU A 107 -5.34 -10.35 17.17
N LEU A 108 -5.21 -11.33 16.28
CA LEU A 108 -6.02 -12.55 16.29
C LEU A 108 -5.78 -13.36 17.56
N ASN A 109 -4.52 -13.47 17.99
CA ASN A 109 -4.17 -14.16 19.23
C ASN A 109 -4.71 -13.43 20.48
N LYS A 110 -4.58 -12.10 20.54
CA LYS A 110 -5.17 -11.27 21.62
C LYS A 110 -6.70 -11.37 21.64
N LEU A 111 -7.35 -11.34 20.47
CA LEU A 111 -8.80 -11.52 20.36
C LEU A 111 -9.22 -12.91 20.83
N LYS A 112 -8.46 -13.96 20.50
CA LYS A 112 -8.74 -15.33 20.93
C LYS A 112 -8.62 -15.48 22.45
N GLN A 113 -7.57 -14.93 23.07
CA GLN A 113 -7.41 -14.93 24.53
C GLN A 113 -8.57 -14.20 25.22
N LEU A 114 -8.99 -13.04 24.72
CA LEU A 114 -10.12 -12.30 25.30
C LEU A 114 -11.45 -13.04 25.13
N MET A 115 -11.65 -13.79 24.04
CA MET A 115 -12.83 -14.63 23.84
C MET A 115 -12.84 -15.85 24.78
N GLU A 116 -11.66 -16.36 25.18
CA GLU A 116 -11.52 -17.45 26.15
C GLU A 116 -11.70 -16.97 27.60
N GLU A 117 -11.15 -15.79 27.95
CA GLU A 117 -11.30 -15.18 29.27
C GLU A 117 -12.73 -14.64 29.54
N TYR A 118 -13.41 -14.13 28.50
CA TYR A 118 -14.74 -13.53 28.61
C TYR A 118 -15.71 -14.08 27.54
N PRO A 119 -16.29 -15.28 27.72
CA PRO A 119 -17.04 -15.97 26.68
C PRO A 119 -18.35 -15.28 26.25
N ASN A 120 -18.92 -14.41 27.08
CA ASN A 120 -20.20 -13.73 26.82
C ASN A 120 -20.07 -12.23 26.49
N VAL A 121 -18.85 -11.74 26.27
CA VAL A 121 -18.62 -10.31 26.03
C VAL A 121 -19.07 -9.90 24.63
N SER A 122 -19.64 -8.70 24.49
CA SER A 122 -20.14 -8.23 23.21
C SER A 122 -19.01 -7.83 22.25
N GLN A 123 -19.30 -7.77 20.94
CA GLN A 123 -18.31 -7.31 19.96
C GLN A 123 -17.92 -5.83 20.17
N LYS A 124 -18.79 -5.04 20.81
CA LYS A 124 -18.53 -3.65 21.17
C LYS A 124 -17.46 -3.52 22.22
N GLU A 125 -17.60 -4.27 23.31
CA GLU A 125 -16.69 -4.24 24.44
C GLU A 125 -15.31 -4.79 24.05
N LEU A 126 -15.25 -5.84 23.21
CA LEU A 126 -13.98 -6.33 22.64
C LEU A 126 -13.28 -5.28 21.77
N ALA A 127 -14.04 -4.45 21.07
CA ALA A 127 -13.50 -3.38 20.24
C ALA A 127 -12.90 -2.27 21.11
N GLU A 128 -13.57 -1.91 22.21
CA GLU A 128 -13.06 -0.94 23.18
C GLU A 128 -11.79 -1.46 23.88
N MET A 129 -11.76 -2.73 24.32
CA MET A 129 -10.60 -3.34 24.98
C MET A 129 -9.36 -3.47 24.07
N LEU A 130 -9.56 -3.64 22.76
CA LEU A 130 -8.49 -3.78 21.78
C LEU A 130 -8.11 -2.46 21.08
N GLU A 131 -8.79 -1.36 21.41
CA GLU A 131 -8.68 -0.07 20.73
C GLU A 131 -8.93 -0.16 19.22
N LEU A 132 -9.95 -0.93 18.83
CA LEU A 132 -10.33 -1.17 17.43
C LEU A 132 -11.76 -0.71 17.15
N SER A 133 -12.11 -0.63 15.86
CA SER A 133 -13.50 -0.48 15.45
C SER A 133 -14.24 -1.83 15.53
N GLN A 134 -15.55 -1.79 15.83
CA GLN A 134 -16.37 -3.01 15.84
C GLN A 134 -16.38 -3.76 14.52
N GLY A 135 -16.36 -3.04 13.40
CA GLY A 135 -16.25 -3.64 12.07
C GLY A 135 -14.95 -4.44 11.91
N ARG A 136 -13.84 -3.98 12.50
CA ARG A 136 -12.56 -4.69 12.48
C ARG A 136 -12.59 -5.95 13.34
N VAL A 137 -13.21 -5.90 14.52
CA VAL A 137 -13.40 -7.08 15.38
C VAL A 137 -14.29 -8.13 14.70
N SER A 138 -15.36 -7.72 14.03
CA SER A 138 -16.22 -8.62 13.25
C SER A 138 -15.45 -9.34 12.13
N GLN A 139 -14.59 -8.62 11.40
CA GLN A 139 -13.71 -9.20 10.40
C GLN A 139 -12.70 -10.19 10.99
N LEU A 140 -12.12 -9.89 12.15
CA LEU A 140 -11.16 -10.77 12.80
C LEU A 140 -11.82 -12.03 13.36
N LYS A 141 -13.03 -11.93 13.94
CA LYS A 141 -13.82 -13.10 14.36
C LYS A 141 -14.11 -14.05 13.19
N LYS A 142 -14.40 -13.53 11.99
CA LYS A 142 -14.60 -14.34 10.77
C LYS A 142 -13.36 -15.09 10.30
N LEU A 143 -12.16 -14.67 10.73
CA LEU A 143 -10.89 -15.34 10.40
C LEU A 143 -10.50 -16.40 11.44
N LEU A 144 -11.22 -16.49 12.57
CA LEU A 144 -11.02 -17.48 13.64
C LEU A 144 -12.00 -18.66 13.56
N LEU A 145 -13.03 -18.56 12.72
CA LEU A 145 -13.98 -19.62 12.36
C LEU A 145 -13.48 -20.35 11.12
#